data_AF-A0A447JEC3-F1
#
_entry.id   AF-A0A447JEC3-F1
#
_cell.length_a   1.000
_cell.length_b   1.000
_cell.length_c   1.000
_cell.angle_alpha   90.00
_cell.angle_beta   90.00
_cell.angle_gamma   90.00
#
_symmetry.space_group_name_H-M   'P 1'
#
loop_
_entity.id
_entity.type
_entity.pdbx_description
1 polymer ?
#
loop_
_entity_poly.entity_id
_entity_poly.type
_entity_poly.pdbx_seq_one_letter_code
_entity_poly.pdbx_strand_id
1 'polypeptide(L)'
;MKHLRVVACMIMLALAGCDNNDKTAPTTKSEAPAVAQPSPAQDPAQLQKLAQQSQGKALTLLDASEAQLDGAATLVLTFSIPLDPEQDFSPCGSRG
;
A
#
# COMPACT_ATOMS: atom_id res chain seq x y z
N MET A 1 -12.89 -2.82 52.94
CA MET A 1 -11.42 -2.80 52.74
C MET A 1 -10.81 -4.07 52.15
N LYS A 2 -11.57 -5.17 51.90
CA LYS A 2 -11.02 -6.43 51.37
C LYS A 2 -11.22 -6.58 49.85
N HIS A 3 -12.31 -6.02 49.32
CA HIS A 3 -12.63 -6.05 47.89
C HIS A 3 -11.74 -5.12 47.05
N LEU A 4 -11.15 -4.08 47.66
CA LEU A 4 -10.27 -3.14 46.95
C LEU A 4 -8.95 -3.79 46.51
N ARG A 5 -8.45 -4.80 47.24
CA ARG A 5 -7.24 -5.54 46.87
C ARG A 5 -7.51 -6.56 45.75
N VAL A 6 -8.72 -7.13 45.69
CA VAL A 6 -9.12 -8.08 44.64
C VAL A 6 -9.28 -7.39 43.29
N VAL A 7 -9.85 -6.18 43.29
CA VAL A 7 -10.01 -5.36 42.07
C VAL A 7 -8.65 -4.90 41.53
N ALA A 8 -7.70 -4.53 42.40
CA ALA A 8 -6.35 -4.14 41.97
C ALA A 8 -5.55 -5.29 41.34
N CYS A 9 -5.70 -6.53 41.85
CA CYS A 9 -5.04 -7.69 41.25
C CYS A 9 -5.61 -8.04 39.86
N MET A 10 -6.92 -7.90 39.65
CA MET A 10 -7.54 -8.20 38.35
C MET A 10 -7.11 -7.23 37.24
N ILE A 11 -6.81 -5.97 37.56
CA ILE A 11 -6.38 -4.97 36.57
C ILE A 11 -4.94 -5.25 36.09
N MET A 12 -4.06 -5.77 36.95
CA MET A 12 -2.68 -6.12 36.56
C MET A 12 -2.61 -7.36 35.66
N LEU A 13 -3.54 -8.32 35.80
CA LEU A 13 -3.62 -9.48 34.89
C LEU A 13 -4.11 -9.11 33.48
N ALA A 14 -4.85 -8.00 33.32
CA ALA A 14 -5.31 -7.54 32.01
C ALA A 14 -4.19 -6.86 31.18
N LEU A 15 -3.17 -6.30 31.83
CA LEU A 15 -2.04 -5.63 31.15
C LEU A 15 -0.89 -6.58 30.79
N ALA A 16 -0.82 -7.75 31.42
CA ALA A 16 0.12 -8.83 31.06
C ALA A 16 -0.44 -9.76 29.96
N GLY A 17 -1.63 -9.48 29.43
CA GLY A 17 -2.37 -10.30 28.47
C GLY A 17 -2.63 -9.66 27.11
N CYS A 18 -1.81 -8.70 26.67
CA CYS A 18 -1.70 -8.33 25.25
C CYS A 18 -0.57 -9.10 24.54
N ASP A 19 -0.42 -10.39 24.89
CA ASP A 19 0.22 -11.39 24.04
C ASP A 19 -0.92 -12.20 23.38
N ASN A 20 -1.75 -11.52 22.59
CA ASN A 20 -2.86 -12.19 21.91
C ASN A 20 -2.38 -12.72 20.56
N ASN A 21 -2.17 -14.03 20.49
CA ASN A 21 -1.86 -14.78 19.28
C ASN A 21 -3.06 -15.62 18.79
N ASP A 22 -4.29 -15.09 18.89
CA ASP A 22 -5.46 -15.75 18.28
C ASP A 22 -6.42 -14.74 17.64
N LYS A 23 -6.28 -14.67 16.31
CA LYS A 23 -7.35 -14.70 15.30
C LYS A 23 -8.55 -13.80 15.57
N THR A 24 -8.38 -12.51 15.37
CA THR A 24 -9.46 -11.67 14.84
C THR A 24 -8.96 -11.00 13.58
N ALA A 25 -9.32 -11.54 12.43
CA ALA A 25 -9.44 -10.73 11.24
C ALA A 25 -10.92 -10.76 10.84
N PRO A 26 -11.60 -9.61 10.74
CA PRO A 26 -12.80 -9.56 9.93
C PRO A 26 -12.41 -10.09 8.55
N THR A 27 -13.33 -10.80 7.90
CA THR A 27 -13.21 -11.14 6.48
C THR A 27 -13.22 -9.84 5.68
N THR A 28 -12.10 -9.13 5.67
CA THR A 28 -11.72 -8.27 4.56
C THR A 28 -11.78 -9.19 3.35
N LYS A 29 -12.63 -8.81 2.40
CA LYS A 29 -12.58 -9.36 1.06
C LYS A 29 -11.11 -9.39 0.68
N SER A 30 -10.64 -10.57 0.31
CA SER A 30 -9.35 -10.77 -0.32
C SER A 30 -9.31 -9.83 -1.52
N GLU A 31 -8.84 -8.60 -1.31
CA GLU A 31 -8.28 -7.81 -2.38
C GLU A 31 -7.08 -8.64 -2.81
N ALA A 32 -7.18 -9.16 -4.03
CA ALA A 32 -6.12 -9.96 -4.61
C ALA A 32 -4.81 -9.21 -4.41
N PRO A 33 -3.71 -9.90 -4.05
CA PRO A 33 -2.41 -9.26 -3.99
C PRO A 33 -2.25 -8.49 -5.29
N ALA A 34 -2.07 -7.17 -5.18
CA ALA A 34 -1.56 -6.36 -6.26
C ALA A 34 -0.13 -6.83 -6.45
N VAL A 35 0.02 -7.96 -7.15
CA VAL A 35 1.29 -8.38 -7.71
C VAL A 35 1.72 -7.19 -8.52
N ALA A 36 2.81 -6.54 -8.11
CA ALA A 36 3.52 -5.69 -9.03
C ALA A 36 4.00 -6.61 -10.13
N GLN A 37 3.18 -6.69 -11.17
CA GLN A 37 3.62 -7.27 -12.41
C GLN A 37 4.80 -6.38 -12.82
N PRO A 38 5.99 -6.95 -13.05
CA PRO A 38 7.01 -6.20 -13.76
C PRO A 38 6.31 -5.70 -15.02
N SER A 39 6.28 -4.38 -15.23
CA SER A 39 5.69 -3.80 -16.43
C SER A 39 6.31 -4.57 -17.60
N PRO A 40 5.53 -5.42 -18.30
CA PRO A 40 6.05 -6.08 -19.48
C PRO A 40 6.54 -4.95 -20.38
N ALA A 41 7.69 -5.11 -21.04
CA ALA A 41 8.12 -4.13 -22.04
C ALA A 41 6.93 -3.88 -22.98
N GLN A 42 6.27 -2.72 -22.80
CA GLN A 42 5.00 -2.47 -23.46
C GLN A 42 5.33 -2.23 -24.93
N ASP A 43 4.71 -3.01 -25.80
CA ASP A 43 4.83 -2.83 -27.25
C ASP A 43 4.53 -1.35 -27.59
N PRO A 44 5.38 -0.66 -28.37
CA PRO A 44 5.19 0.76 -28.70
C PRO A 44 3.79 1.09 -29.24
N ALA A 45 3.15 0.15 -29.96
CA ALA A 45 1.78 0.34 -30.44
C ALA A 45 0.75 0.38 -29.29
N GLN A 46 0.97 -0.37 -28.21
CA GLN A 46 0.12 -0.33 -27.01
C GLN A 46 0.32 0.97 -26.23
N LEU A 47 1.56 1.45 -26.09
CA LEU A 47 1.86 2.74 -25.47
C LEU A 47 1.18 3.89 -26.21
N GLN A 48 1.27 3.92 -27.55
CA GLN A 48 0.59 4.93 -28.36
C GLN A 48 -0.94 4.87 -28.21
N LYS A 49 -1.51 3.66 -28.16
CA LYS A 49 -2.95 3.50 -27.94
C LYS A 49 -3.37 4.04 -26.57
N LEU A 50 -2.61 3.73 -25.51
CA LEU A 50 -2.84 4.21 -24.16
C LEU A 50 -2.73 5.74 -24.08
N ALA A 51 -1.69 6.31 -24.70
CA ALA A 51 -1.50 7.75 -24.81
C ALA A 51 -2.71 8.40 -25.52
N GLN A 52 -3.14 7.87 -26.66
CA GLN A 52 -4.31 8.36 -27.42
C GLN A 52 -5.60 8.28 -26.60
N GLN A 53 -5.82 7.21 -25.84
CA GLN A 53 -6.98 7.05 -24.95
C GLN A 53 -6.97 8.02 -23.75
N SER A 54 -5.78 8.49 -23.36
CA SER A 54 -5.59 9.44 -22.28
C SER A 54 -5.55 10.91 -22.74
N GLN A 55 -5.57 11.18 -24.04
CA GLN A 55 -5.52 12.56 -24.56
C GLN A 55 -6.65 13.43 -24.00
N GLY A 56 -6.27 14.62 -23.53
CA GLY A 56 -7.20 15.59 -22.95
C GLY A 56 -7.66 15.28 -21.52
N LYS A 57 -7.22 14.18 -20.91
CA LYS A 57 -7.45 13.92 -19.48
C LYS A 57 -6.36 14.59 -18.65
N ALA A 58 -6.73 15.17 -17.51
CA ALA A 58 -5.77 15.73 -16.58
C ALA A 58 -5.04 14.62 -15.80
N LEU A 59 -3.72 14.77 -15.65
CA LEU A 59 -2.92 13.93 -14.77
C LEU A 59 -3.23 14.31 -13.31
N THR A 60 -3.68 13.34 -12.53
CA THR A 60 -3.94 13.50 -11.10
C THR A 60 -3.41 12.30 -10.33
N LEU A 61 -2.87 12.53 -9.14
CA LEU A 61 -2.55 11.47 -8.19
C LEU A 61 -3.86 11.02 -7.54
N LEU A 62 -4.26 9.78 -7.81
CA LEU A 62 -5.48 9.19 -7.26
C LEU A 62 -5.24 8.60 -5.88
N ASP A 63 -4.07 8.00 -5.66
CA ASP A 63 -3.71 7.38 -4.39
C ASP A 63 -2.19 7.40 -4.17
N ALA A 64 -1.81 7.45 -2.89
CA ALA A 64 -0.45 7.27 -2.42
C ALA A 64 -0.49 6.42 -1.15
N SER A 65 -0.04 5.19 -1.28
CA SER A 65 -0.16 4.19 -0.22
C SER A 65 1.10 3.34 -0.13
N GLU A 66 1.27 2.70 1.03
CA GLU A 66 2.30 1.68 1.21
C GLU A 66 1.68 0.31 0.93
N ALA A 67 2.35 -0.50 0.10
CA ALA A 67 1.99 -1.87 -0.18
C ALA A 67 3.16 -2.80 0.11
N GLN A 68 2.88 -4.02 0.55
CA GLN A 68 3.91 -5.05 0.70
C GLN A 68 4.11 -5.75 -0.66
N LEU A 69 5.20 -5.41 -1.35
CA LEU A 69 5.62 -6.02 -2.61
C LEU A 69 6.79 -6.95 -2.31
N ASP A 70 6.67 -8.24 -2.65
CA ASP A 70 7.73 -9.24 -2.42
C ASP A 70 8.28 -9.26 -0.98
N GLY A 71 7.42 -8.98 0.00
CA GLY A 71 7.79 -8.93 1.41
C GLY A 71 8.46 -7.63 1.87
N ALA A 72 8.71 -6.66 0.98
CA ALA A 72 9.23 -5.33 1.31
C ALA A 72 8.12 -4.26 1.29
N ALA A 73 8.21 -3.29 2.19
CA ALA A 73 7.34 -2.11 2.16
C ALA A 73 7.70 -1.24 0.95
N THR A 74 6.72 -0.98 0.09
CA THR A 74 6.87 -0.21 -1.14
C THR A 74 5.87 0.93 -1.15
N LEU A 75 6.36 2.15 -1.41
CA LEU A 75 5.49 3.28 -1.71
C LEU A 75 4.93 3.13 -3.13
N VAL A 76 3.61 3.05 -3.26
CA VAL A 76 2.89 2.93 -4.53
C VAL A 76 2.14 4.24 -4.81
N LEU A 77 2.34 4.78 -6.01
CA LEU A 77 1.68 6.00 -6.49
C LEU A 77 0.74 5.62 -7.63
N THR A 78 -0.55 5.88 -7.46
CA THR A 78 -1.58 5.57 -8.46
C THR A 78 -2.01 6.84 -9.17
N PHE A 79 -1.88 6.87 -10.50
CA PHE A 79 -2.23 8.03 -11.32
C PHE A 79 -3.51 7.79 -12.13
N SER A 80 -4.17 8.89 -12.53
CA SER A 80 -5.40 8.85 -13.33
C SER A 80 -5.21 8.44 -14.78
N ILE A 81 -4.00 8.59 -15.31
CA ILE A 81 -3.61 8.26 -16.67
C ILE A 81 -2.27 7.52 -16.66
N PRO A 82 -1.98 6.70 -17.67
CA PRO A 82 -0.69 6.04 -17.80
C PRO A 82 0.44 7.07 -17.93
N LEU A 83 1.55 6.81 -17.24
CA LEU A 83 2.79 7.57 -17.37
C LEU A 83 3.64 7.06 -18.53
N ASP A 84 4.54 7.90 -19.01
CA ASP A 84 5.53 7.52 -20.02
C ASP A 84 6.72 6.83 -19.34
N PRO A 85 7.06 5.57 -19.73
CA PRO A 85 8.11 4.80 -19.09
C PRO A 85 9.52 5.37 -19.29
N GLU A 86 9.74 6.20 -20.31
CA GLU A 86 11.06 6.80 -20.60
C GLU A 86 11.33 8.08 -19.79
N GLN A 87 10.37 8.52 -18.97
CA GLN A 87 10.54 9.67 -18.09
C GLN A 87 11.49 9.35 -16.93
N ASP A 88 12.30 10.34 -16.57
CA ASP A 88 13.18 10.25 -15.41
C ASP A 88 12.41 10.50 -14.12
N PHE A 89 12.16 9.45 -13.34
CA PHE A 89 11.48 9.49 -12.04
C PHE A 89 12.45 9.60 -10.85
N SER A 90 13.73 9.89 -11.09
CA SER A 90 14.73 10.00 -10.02
C SER A 90 14.43 11.20 -9.11
N PRO A 91 14.85 11.14 -7.82
CA PRO A 91 14.73 12.27 -6.90
C PRO A 91 15.37 13.54 -7.47
N CYS A 92 14.73 14.68 -7.24
CA CYS A 92 15.28 15.99 -7.60
C CYS A 92 16.58 16.23 -6.80
N GLY A 93 17.73 15.86 -7.38
CA GLY A 93 19.04 15.94 -6.73
C GLY A 93 20.09 14.92 -7.22
N SER A 94 19.71 13.91 -8.01
CA SER A 94 20.66 12.91 -8.55
C SER A 94 21.34 13.29 -9.87
N ARG A 95 21.01 14.46 -10.45
CA ARG A 95 21.72 15.04 -11.60
C ARG A 95 22.96 15.79 -11.12
N GLY A 96 24.02 15.05 -10.80
CA GLY A 96 25.36 15.56 -10.49
C GLY A 96 26.38 14.96 -11.43
#